data_AF-A0A699WXP7-F1
#
_entry.id   AF-A0A699WXP7-F1
#
_cell.length_a   1.000
_cell.length_b   1.000
_cell.length_c   1.000
_cell.angle_alpha   90.00
_cell.angle_beta   90.00
_cell.angle_gamma   90.00
#
_symmetry.space_group_name_H-M   'P 1'
#
loop_
_entity.id
_entity.type
_entity.pdbx_description
1 polymer ?
#
loop_
_entity_poly.entity_id
_entity_poly.type
_entity_poly.pdbx_seq_one_letter_code
_entity_poly.pdbx_strand_id
1 'polypeptide(L)'
;ASILTTAPSRRRNGVVIRDPKESTTTYIIIHSKSKSKDKGKGILVEEPKPLKKQAQIEQDEAYARELEAKLNKNIDWDEVINHVQRKQKEDKAMKRYQALKRKPLTKAQARKNMMIYLKNVDG
;
A
#
# COMPACT_ATOMS: atom_id res chain seq x y z
N ALA A 1 -36.33 -22.57 -50.82
CA ALA A 1 -36.50 -22.25 -49.39
C ALA A 1 -35.16 -22.48 -48.70
N SER A 2 -34.51 -21.43 -48.22
CA SER A 2 -33.26 -21.54 -47.46
C SER A 2 -33.42 -20.73 -46.18
N ILE A 3 -33.59 -21.44 -45.07
CA ILE A 3 -33.74 -20.87 -43.73
C ILE A 3 -32.34 -20.70 -43.17
N LEU A 4 -31.90 -19.46 -42.96
CA LEU A 4 -30.68 -19.15 -42.23
C LEU A 4 -30.98 -19.24 -40.73
N THR A 5 -30.50 -20.29 -40.09
CA THR A 5 -30.54 -20.47 -38.64
C THR A 5 -29.54 -19.52 -37.98
N THR A 6 -30.03 -18.47 -37.33
CA THR A 6 -29.23 -17.52 -36.54
C THR A 6 -28.90 -18.11 -35.17
N ALA A 7 -27.61 -18.16 -34.82
CA ALA A 7 -27.14 -18.62 -33.52
C ALA A 7 -27.42 -17.58 -32.41
N PRO A 8 -27.79 -18.00 -31.18
CA PRO A 8 -28.09 -17.08 -30.09
C PRO A 8 -26.81 -16.40 -29.57
N SER A 9 -26.78 -15.06 -29.65
CA SER A 9 -25.73 -14.24 -29.04
C SER A 9 -25.73 -14.39 -27.52
N ARG A 10 -24.64 -14.95 -26.99
CA ARG A 10 -24.40 -15.13 -25.55
C ARG A 10 -24.22 -13.77 -24.87
N ARG A 11 -25.30 -13.20 -24.36
CA ARG A 11 -25.29 -12.01 -23.50
C ARG A 11 -24.43 -12.30 -22.26
N ARG A 12 -23.25 -11.68 -22.17
CA ARG A 12 -22.48 -11.65 -20.91
C ARG A 12 -23.10 -10.57 -20.05
N ASN A 13 -23.66 -10.96 -18.91
CA ASN A 13 -24.09 -10.02 -17.88
C ASN A 13 -22.85 -9.25 -17.41
N GLY A 14 -22.73 -7.99 -17.82
CA GLY A 14 -21.65 -7.13 -17.36
C GLY A 14 -21.77 -6.94 -15.85
N VAL A 15 -20.68 -7.16 -15.12
CA VAL A 15 -20.57 -6.70 -13.73
C VAL A 15 -20.48 -5.18 -13.79
N VAL A 16 -21.57 -4.52 -13.40
CA VAL A 16 -21.65 -3.06 -13.34
C VAL A 16 -20.94 -2.61 -12.07
N ILE A 17 -19.65 -2.29 -12.20
CA ILE A 17 -18.87 -1.66 -11.14
C ILE A 17 -19.37 -0.20 -11.06
N ARG A 18 -20.19 0.08 -10.06
CA ARG A 18 -20.66 1.44 -9.77
C ARG A 18 -19.64 2.16 -8.91
N ASP A 19 -19.37 3.41 -9.23
CA ASP A 19 -18.53 4.24 -8.39
C ASP A 19 -19.22 4.51 -7.04
N PRO A 20 -18.49 4.45 -5.91
CA PRO A 20 -19.07 4.67 -4.58
C PRO A 20 -19.67 6.08 -4.42
N LYS A 21 -19.27 7.03 -5.27
CA LYS A 21 -19.84 8.38 -5.33
C LYS A 21 -21.27 8.35 -5.89
N GLU A 22 -21.54 7.52 -6.89
CA GLU A 22 -22.88 7.37 -7.47
C GLU A 22 -23.86 6.70 -6.50
N SER A 23 -23.43 5.67 -5.77
CA SER A 23 -24.30 5.00 -4.78
C SER A 23 -24.70 5.95 -3.65
N THR A 24 -23.76 6.78 -3.19
CA THR A 24 -23.98 7.82 -2.18
C THR A 24 -24.98 8.87 -2.68
N THR A 25 -24.79 9.38 -3.91
CA THR A 25 -25.72 10.33 -4.53
C THR A 25 -27.12 9.73 -4.73
N THR A 26 -27.22 8.47 -5.15
CA THR A 26 -28.51 7.81 -5.37
C THR A 26 -29.25 7.59 -4.04
N TYR A 27 -28.54 7.18 -2.98
CA TYR A 27 -29.11 7.02 -1.64
C TYR A 27 -29.57 8.37 -1.05
N ILE A 28 -28.79 9.44 -1.22
CA ILE A 28 -29.19 10.81 -0.83
C ILE A 28 -30.44 11.27 -1.59
N ILE A 29 -30.52 11.03 -2.90
CA ILE A 29 -31.69 11.37 -3.74
C ILE A 29 -32.93 10.56 -3.33
N ILE A 30 -32.80 9.27 -3.04
CA ILE A 30 -33.95 8.42 -2.64
C ILE A 30 -34.52 8.86 -1.28
N HIS A 31 -33.67 9.21 -0.31
CA HIS A 31 -34.12 9.68 1.02
C HIS A 31 -34.73 11.09 0.99
N SER A 32 -34.33 11.94 0.04
CA SER A 32 -34.86 13.31 -0.09
C SER A 32 -36.08 13.42 -1.00
N LYS A 33 -36.38 12.40 -1.82
CA LYS A 33 -37.54 12.39 -2.74
C LYS A 33 -38.84 12.03 -2.03
N SER A 34 -39.17 12.73 -0.95
CA SER A 34 -40.57 12.84 -0.51
C SER A 34 -41.30 13.77 -1.49
N LYS A 35 -42.56 13.46 -1.77
CA LYS A 35 -43.38 14.06 -2.84
C LYS A 35 -43.79 15.51 -2.50
N SER A 36 -42.88 16.47 -2.51
CA SER A 36 -43.28 17.88 -2.40
C SER A 36 -43.73 18.39 -3.78
N LYS A 37 -45.05 18.45 -3.97
CA LYS A 37 -45.68 19.18 -5.06
C LYS A 37 -45.94 20.60 -4.56
N ASP A 38 -44.90 21.43 -4.52
CA ASP A 38 -45.06 22.82 -4.11
C ASP A 38 -44.68 23.78 -5.23
N LYS A 39 -45.62 24.69 -5.54
CA LYS A 39 -45.46 25.76 -6.51
C LYS A 39 -45.14 27.03 -5.74
N GLY A 40 -43.88 27.24 -5.43
CA GLY A 40 -43.39 28.58 -5.11
C GLY A 40 -42.37 28.66 -3.99
N LYS A 41 -41.32 29.43 -4.30
CA LYS A 41 -40.34 30.04 -3.41
C LYS A 41 -39.26 29.11 -2.83
N GLY A 42 -38.04 29.67 -2.83
CA GLY A 42 -36.79 28.96 -2.68
C GLY A 42 -36.72 28.14 -1.40
N ILE A 43 -36.51 26.83 -1.59
CA ILE A 43 -36.14 25.91 -0.53
C ILE A 43 -34.70 26.25 -0.13
N LEU A 44 -34.53 26.80 1.07
CA LEU A 44 -33.26 26.79 1.78
C LEU A 44 -32.92 25.31 2.00
N VAL A 45 -32.08 24.75 1.13
CA VAL A 45 -31.60 23.38 1.26
C VAL A 45 -30.67 23.35 2.47
N GLU A 46 -31.25 23.03 3.64
CA GLU A 46 -30.48 22.71 4.82
C GLU A 46 -29.69 21.44 4.54
N GLU A 47 -28.35 21.51 4.68
CA GLU A 47 -27.48 20.38 4.38
C GLU A 47 -27.91 19.17 5.20
N PRO A 48 -28.13 18.00 4.57
CA PRO A 48 -28.60 16.83 5.29
C PRO A 48 -27.59 16.43 6.37
N LYS A 49 -28.03 16.47 7.64
CA LYS A 49 -27.23 16.09 8.83
C LYS A 49 -26.44 14.79 8.59
N PRO A 50 -25.13 14.74 8.91
CA PRO A 50 -24.25 13.61 8.59
C PRO A 50 -24.40 12.39 9.53
N LEU A 51 -25.53 12.23 10.23
CA LEU A 51 -25.74 11.21 11.26
C LEU A 51 -25.58 9.77 10.74
N LYS A 52 -25.86 9.54 9.45
CA LYS A 52 -25.69 8.23 8.82
C LYS A 52 -24.22 7.82 8.62
N LYS A 53 -23.27 8.76 8.73
CA LYS A 53 -21.84 8.47 8.57
C LYS A 53 -21.26 7.76 9.81
N GLN A 54 -21.71 8.10 11.02
CA GLN A 54 -21.12 7.53 12.24
C GLN A 54 -21.38 6.03 12.36
N ALA A 55 -22.60 5.58 12.09
CA ALA A 55 -22.93 4.15 12.07
C ALA A 55 -22.16 3.38 10.99
N GLN A 56 -21.90 4.01 9.84
CA GLN A 56 -21.13 3.40 8.76
C GLN A 56 -19.62 3.35 9.10
N ILE A 57 -19.08 4.40 9.72
CA ILE A 57 -17.70 4.44 10.22
C ILE A 57 -17.47 3.35 11.28
N GLU A 58 -18.41 3.15 12.20
CA GLU A 58 -18.31 2.12 13.24
C GLU A 58 -18.32 0.69 12.65
N GLN A 59 -19.14 0.45 11.62
CA GLN A 59 -19.15 -0.83 10.89
C GLN A 59 -17.83 -1.07 10.14
N ASP A 60 -17.32 -0.05 9.44
CA ASP A 60 -16.07 -0.14 8.69
C ASP A 60 -14.87 -0.34 9.64
N GLU A 61 -14.89 0.28 10.82
CA GLU A 61 -13.86 0.11 11.85
C GLU A 61 -13.88 -1.29 12.46
N ALA A 62 -15.06 -1.84 12.77
CA ALA A 62 -15.20 -3.20 13.26
C ALA A 62 -14.70 -4.23 12.22
N TYR A 63 -15.01 -3.99 10.94
CA TYR A 63 -14.54 -4.81 9.83
C TYR A 63 -13.02 -4.76 9.69
N ALA A 64 -12.41 -3.58 9.79
CA ALA A 64 -10.95 -3.43 9.75
C ALA A 64 -10.26 -4.21 10.89
N ARG A 65 -10.80 -4.15 12.12
CA ARG A 65 -10.27 -4.90 13.27
C ARG A 65 -10.37 -6.41 13.08
N GLU A 66 -11.47 -6.92 12.53
CA GLU A 66 -11.62 -8.34 12.23
C GLU A 66 -10.61 -8.81 11.17
N LEU A 67 -10.41 -7.99 10.13
CA LEU A 67 -9.49 -8.28 9.04
C LEU A 67 -8.03 -8.27 9.51
N GLU A 68 -7.65 -7.32 10.36
CA GLU A 68 -6.34 -7.27 11.02
C GLU A 68 -6.10 -8.51 11.91
N ALA A 69 -7.06 -8.87 12.77
CA ALA A 69 -6.96 -10.06 13.61
C ALA A 69 -6.89 -11.35 12.79
N LYS A 70 -7.56 -11.40 11.63
CA LYS A 70 -7.50 -12.53 10.71
C LYS A 70 -6.14 -12.64 10.01
N LEU A 71 -5.53 -11.51 9.63
CA LEU A 71 -4.20 -11.43 9.01
C LEU A 71 -3.04 -11.62 10.00
N ASN A 72 -3.25 -11.34 11.29
CA ASN A 72 -2.25 -11.59 12.33
C ASN A 72 -2.13 -13.08 12.72
N LYS A 73 -3.13 -13.91 12.41
CA LYS A 73 -3.11 -15.35 12.76
C LYS A 73 -2.20 -16.20 11.87
N ASN A 74 -1.82 -15.68 10.71
CA ASN A 74 -1.09 -16.36 9.65
C ASN A 74 0.32 -15.81 9.42
N ILE A 75 0.77 -14.89 10.28
CA ILE A 75 2.16 -14.41 10.28
C ILE A 75 2.89 -15.08 11.44
N ASP A 76 3.90 -15.89 11.14
CA ASP A 76 4.87 -16.34 12.12
C ASP A 76 5.82 -15.19 12.46
N TRP A 77 5.55 -14.50 13.57
CA TRP A 77 6.37 -13.39 14.04
C TRP A 77 7.80 -13.83 14.40
N ASP A 78 8.00 -15.08 14.82
CA ASP A 78 9.34 -15.60 15.11
C ASP A 78 10.15 -15.78 13.83
N GLU A 79 9.52 -16.25 12.74
CA GLU A 79 10.17 -16.32 11.43
C GLU A 79 10.59 -14.93 10.92
N VAL A 80 9.70 -13.94 11.06
CA VAL A 80 9.98 -12.54 10.66
C VAL A 80 11.15 -11.96 11.46
N ILE A 81 11.16 -12.16 12.78
CA ILE A 81 12.25 -11.69 13.66
C ILE A 81 13.56 -12.40 13.27
N ASN A 82 13.54 -13.72 13.07
CA ASN A 82 14.70 -14.49 12.66
C ASN A 82 15.24 -14.05 11.29
N HIS A 83 14.34 -13.70 10.35
CA HIS A 83 14.72 -13.16 9.05
C HIS A 83 15.45 -11.82 9.16
N VAL A 84 14.90 -10.88 9.93
CA VAL A 84 15.52 -9.56 10.16
C VAL A 84 16.90 -9.71 10.82
N GLN A 85 17.01 -10.57 11.83
CA GLN A 85 18.29 -10.83 12.49
C GLN A 85 19.34 -11.45 11.55
N ARG A 86 18.93 -12.38 10.67
CA ARG A 86 19.82 -12.94 9.64
C ARG A 86 20.33 -11.85 8.70
N LYS A 87 19.43 -10.99 8.19
CA LYS A 87 19.79 -9.87 7.30
C LYS A 87 20.76 -8.88 7.95
N GLN A 88 20.55 -8.53 9.22
CA GLN A 88 21.49 -7.68 9.94
C GLN A 88 22.89 -8.30 10.07
N LYS A 89 22.98 -9.63 10.28
CA LYS A 89 24.26 -10.35 10.34
C LYS A 89 24.95 -10.39 8.98
N GLU A 90 24.20 -10.66 7.91
CA GLU A 90 24.70 -10.64 6.51
C GLU A 90 25.28 -9.27 6.16
N ASP A 91 24.57 -8.18 6.45
CA ASP A 91 25.02 -6.81 6.17
C ASP A 91 26.30 -6.46 6.95
N LYS A 92 26.37 -6.86 8.22
CA LYS A 92 27.57 -6.67 9.04
C LYS A 92 28.76 -7.43 8.49
N ALA A 93 28.54 -8.67 8.03
CA ALA A 93 29.58 -9.48 7.40
C ALA A 93 30.05 -8.88 6.06
N MET A 94 29.12 -8.42 5.24
CA MET A 94 29.40 -7.72 3.98
C MET A 94 30.26 -6.47 4.21
N LYS A 95 29.91 -5.64 5.20
CA LYS A 95 30.69 -4.43 5.57
C LYS A 95 32.11 -4.79 6.02
N ARG A 96 32.28 -5.86 6.81
CA ARG A 96 33.61 -6.36 7.23
C ARG A 96 34.42 -6.84 6.03
N TYR A 97 33.81 -7.59 5.12
CA TYR A 97 34.47 -8.08 3.92
C TYR A 97 34.96 -6.93 3.03
N GLN A 98 34.12 -5.91 2.80
CA GLN A 98 34.49 -4.70 2.06
C GLN A 98 35.65 -3.95 2.73
N ALA A 99 35.63 -3.81 4.07
CA ALA A 99 36.71 -3.18 4.82
C ALA A 99 38.05 -3.94 4.69
N LEU A 100 38.01 -5.27 4.69
CA LEU A 100 39.19 -6.12 4.51
C LEU A 100 39.73 -6.08 3.07
N LYS A 101 38.83 -6.09 2.07
CA LYS A 101 39.19 -5.93 0.65
C LYS A 101 39.92 -4.62 0.36
N ARG A 102 39.64 -3.57 1.12
CA ARG A 102 40.32 -2.27 1.02
C ARG A 102 41.79 -2.27 1.47
N LYS A 103 42.39 -3.43 1.79
CA LYS A 103 43.80 -3.61 2.20
C LYS A 103 44.32 -2.42 3.02
N PRO A 104 44.11 -2.38 4.34
CA PRO A 104 44.80 -1.40 5.16
C PRO A 104 46.31 -1.60 4.96
N LEU A 105 47.02 -0.56 4.52
CA LEU A 105 48.47 -0.57 4.45
C LEU A 105 48.97 -0.88 5.86
N THR A 106 49.56 -2.06 6.07
CA THR A 106 50.02 -2.43 7.42
C THR A 106 51.02 -1.40 7.89
N LYS A 107 51.11 -1.15 9.20
CA LYS A 107 52.05 -0.17 9.76
C LYS A 107 53.49 -0.41 9.29
N ALA A 108 53.88 -1.68 9.10
CA ALA A 108 55.16 -2.05 8.51
C ALA A 108 55.28 -1.71 7.02
N GLN A 109 54.25 -1.97 6.21
CA GLN A 109 54.22 -1.59 4.79
C GLN A 109 54.24 -0.06 4.61
N ALA A 110 53.53 0.70 5.47
CA ALA A 110 53.55 2.15 5.48
C ALA A 110 54.94 2.70 5.82
N ARG A 111 55.60 2.11 6.83
CA ARG A 111 57.00 2.43 7.18
C ARG A 111 57.96 2.12 6.04
N LYS A 112 57.80 0.98 5.36
CA LYS A 112 58.61 0.60 4.20
C LYS A 112 58.44 1.58 3.05
N ASN A 113 57.20 1.93 2.72
CA ASN A 113 56.88 2.91 1.67
C ASN A 113 57.42 4.31 2.02
N MET A 114 57.35 4.73 3.29
CA MET A 114 57.91 5.99 3.76
C MET A 114 59.44 6.02 3.63
N MET A 115 60.11 4.94 4.01
CA MET A 115 61.57 4.82 3.88
C MET A 115 62.02 4.92 2.41
N ILE A 116 61.26 4.32 1.49
CA ILE A 116 61.54 4.42 0.05
C ILE A 116 61.40 5.87 -0.43
N TYR A 117 60.33 6.57 -0.05
CA TYR A 117 60.12 7.98 -0.42
C TYR A 117 61.24 8.89 0.09
N LEU A 118 61.63 8.76 1.37
CA LEU A 118 62.71 9.56 1.96
C LEU A 118 64.05 9.34 1.22
N LYS A 119 64.38 8.08 0.91
CA LYS A 119 65.59 7.75 0.14
C LYS A 119 65.60 8.34 -1.27
N ASN A 120 64.43 8.60 -1.85
CA ASN A 120 64.31 9.19 -3.18
C ASN A 120 64.32 10.73 -3.16
N VAL A 121 64.11 11.37 -2.00
CA VAL A 121 64.13 12.84 -1.84
C VAL A 121 65.54 13.34 -1.53
N ASP A 122 66.36 12.52 -0.87
CA ASP A 122 67.76 12.86 -0.54
C ASP A 122 68.76 12.61 -1.71
N GLY A 123 68.25 12.25 -2.89
CA GLY A 123 69.02 11.98 -4.11
C GLY A 123 69.02 13.12 -5.11
#